data_AF-A0A3B6JBS9-F1
#
_entry.id   AF-A0A3B6JBS9-F1
#
_cell.length_a   1.000
_cell.length_b   1.000
_cell.length_c   1.000
_cell.angle_alpha   90.00
_cell.angle_beta   90.00
_cell.angle_gamma   90.00
#
_symmetry.space_group_name_H-M   'P 1'
#
loop_
_entity.id
_entity.type
_entity.pdbx_description
1 polymer ?
#
loop_
_entity_poly.entity_id
_entity_poly.type
_entity_poly.pdbx_seq_one_letter_code
_entity_poly.pdbx_strand_id
1 'polypeptide(L)'
;MSAAQIRAEINGLIASKFAEGTVDQYFLQLYVMRRYKKIRKGMVVEVMERFLQDADKILTEIAVLLNEPQLDYDKVEGIADQLEGCSSSSVGAKRVNLSCVEYFHPEAKTEEGNQPVVDFDKVDALVQQLKGCSSSVGANKLSVSCMHFRRFNHSKSKEGYLIALAPIMNEFCDVRNMFLTILQMEEQVDALGPKY
;
A
#
# COMPACT_ATOMS: atom_id res chain seq x y z
N MET A 1 -7.61 -7.61 -27.14
CA MET A 1 -6.26 -8.20 -27.00
C MET A 1 -6.40 -9.71 -26.80
N SER A 2 -5.44 -10.52 -27.24
CA SER A 2 -5.43 -11.96 -26.94
C SER A 2 -4.97 -12.22 -25.50
N ALA A 3 -5.32 -13.37 -24.94
CA ALA A 3 -4.83 -13.77 -23.61
C ALA A 3 -3.29 -13.80 -23.52
N ALA A 4 -2.60 -14.06 -24.64
CA ALA A 4 -1.14 -14.01 -24.70
C ALA A 4 -0.60 -12.58 -24.65
N GLN A 5 -1.26 -11.63 -25.32
CA GLN A 5 -0.89 -10.21 -25.29
C GLN A 5 -1.08 -9.64 -23.88
N ILE A 6 -2.22 -9.90 -23.23
CA ILE A 6 -2.48 -9.42 -21.87
C ILE A 6 -1.46 -9.99 -20.88
N ARG A 7 -1.08 -11.27 -21.03
CA ARG A 7 0.00 -11.86 -20.21
C ARG A 7 1.36 -11.19 -20.44
N ALA A 8 1.66 -10.76 -21.67
CA ALA A 8 2.89 -10.03 -21.95
C ALA A 8 2.88 -8.66 -21.28
N GLU A 9 1.73 -7.95 -21.29
CA GLU A 9 1.55 -6.69 -20.58
C GLU A 9 1.71 -6.83 -19.07
N ILE A 10 1.11 -7.87 -18.46
CA ILE A 10 1.30 -8.16 -17.04
C ILE A 10 2.79 -8.37 -16.72
N ASN A 11 3.50 -9.18 -17.52
CA ASN A 11 4.93 -9.41 -17.29
C ASN A 11 5.75 -8.13 -17.43
N GLY A 12 5.40 -7.24 -18.38
CA GLY A 12 6.03 -5.94 -18.56
C GLY A 12 5.81 -5.01 -17.36
N LEU A 13 4.58 -4.95 -16.83
CA LEU A 13 4.26 -4.20 -15.62
C LEU A 13 5.05 -4.71 -14.42
N ILE A 14 5.10 -6.03 -14.21
CA ILE A 14 5.85 -6.63 -13.11
C ILE A 14 7.34 -6.33 -13.22
N ALA A 15 7.92 -6.43 -14.42
CA ALA A 15 9.33 -6.10 -14.65
C ALA A 15 9.63 -4.64 -14.33
N SER A 16 8.77 -3.70 -14.75
CA SER A 16 8.90 -2.27 -14.40
C SER A 16 8.85 -2.06 -12.89
N LYS A 17 7.86 -2.65 -12.22
CA LYS A 17 7.66 -2.47 -10.77
C LYS A 17 8.74 -3.14 -9.93
N PHE A 18 9.33 -4.22 -10.41
CA PHE A 18 10.53 -4.81 -9.81
C PHE A 18 11.74 -3.87 -9.97
N ALA A 19 11.96 -3.30 -11.16
CA ALA A 19 13.05 -2.34 -11.38
C ALA A 19 12.90 -1.04 -10.57
N GLU A 20 11.66 -0.58 -10.36
CA GLU A 20 11.33 0.54 -9.47
C GLU A 20 11.50 0.19 -7.97
N GLY A 21 11.63 -1.10 -7.63
CA GLY A 21 11.73 -1.61 -6.26
C GLY A 21 10.40 -1.68 -5.52
N THR A 22 9.26 -1.45 -6.17
CA THR A 22 7.92 -1.61 -5.57
C THR A 22 7.70 -3.03 -5.06
N VAL A 23 8.15 -4.02 -5.85
CA VAL A 23 8.14 -5.44 -5.50
C VAL A 23 9.54 -6.05 -5.57
N ASP A 24 9.79 -7.12 -4.83
CA ASP A 24 11.08 -7.82 -4.79
C ASP A 24 11.07 -9.17 -5.54
N GLN A 25 12.16 -9.91 -5.39
CA GLN A 25 12.36 -11.23 -5.99
C GLN A 25 11.36 -12.26 -5.44
N TYR A 26 10.88 -12.08 -4.20
CA TYR A 26 9.89 -12.96 -3.62
C TYR A 26 8.55 -12.81 -4.35
N PHE A 27 8.13 -11.58 -4.69
CA PHE A 27 6.94 -11.38 -5.52
C PHE A 27 7.08 -12.04 -6.90
N LEU A 28 8.27 -11.98 -7.53
CA LEU A 28 8.50 -12.66 -8.80
C LEU A 28 8.30 -14.17 -8.66
N GLN A 29 8.79 -14.77 -7.58
CA GLN A 29 8.61 -16.20 -7.30
C GLN A 29 7.12 -16.53 -7.10
N LEU A 30 6.42 -15.75 -6.27
CA LEU A 30 4.98 -15.86 -6.05
C LEU A 30 4.21 -15.81 -7.38
N TYR A 31 4.54 -14.86 -8.25
CA TYR A 31 3.81 -14.69 -9.51
C TYR A 31 4.13 -15.80 -10.53
N VAL A 32 5.37 -16.29 -10.59
CA VAL A 32 5.72 -17.46 -11.43
C VAL A 32 4.94 -18.70 -10.99
N MET A 33 4.60 -18.82 -9.71
CA MET A 33 3.84 -19.97 -9.21
C MET A 33 2.48 -20.14 -9.88
N ARG A 34 1.90 -19.07 -10.41
CA ARG A 34 0.70 -19.07 -11.25
C ARG A 34 0.77 -20.08 -12.41
N ARG A 35 1.96 -20.35 -12.95
CA ARG A 35 2.15 -21.25 -14.10
C ARG A 35 2.04 -22.73 -13.75
N TYR A 36 2.11 -23.10 -12.47
CA TYR A 36 2.03 -24.51 -12.07
C TYR A 36 0.57 -24.96 -12.04
N LYS A 37 0.19 -25.86 -12.96
CA LYS A 37 -1.16 -26.44 -13.07
C LYS A 37 -1.73 -27.05 -11.77
N LYS A 38 -0.87 -27.47 -10.82
CA LYS A 38 -1.27 -28.04 -9.53
C LYS A 38 -1.60 -26.98 -8.46
N ILE A 39 -1.14 -25.74 -8.66
CA ILE A 39 -1.54 -24.61 -7.85
C ILE A 39 -2.83 -24.09 -8.44
N ARG A 40 -3.87 -23.92 -7.61
CA ARG A 40 -5.13 -23.33 -8.07
C ARG A 40 -4.78 -22.00 -8.73
N LYS A 41 -5.17 -21.82 -9.99
CA LYS A 41 -4.93 -20.60 -10.79
C LYS A 41 -5.30 -19.32 -10.03
N GLY A 42 -6.26 -19.41 -9.09
CA GLY A 42 -6.68 -18.36 -8.17
C GLY A 42 -5.74 -18.06 -6.99
N MET A 43 -4.76 -18.89 -6.64
CA MET A 43 -3.92 -18.67 -5.44
C MET A 43 -3.21 -17.31 -5.47
N VAL A 44 -2.60 -16.93 -6.61
CA VAL A 44 -1.87 -15.66 -6.71
C VAL A 44 -2.83 -14.47 -6.67
N VAL A 45 -4.02 -14.60 -7.28
CA VAL A 45 -5.10 -13.62 -7.22
C VAL A 45 -5.59 -13.46 -5.78
N GLU A 46 -5.91 -14.57 -5.10
CA GLU A 46 -6.33 -14.63 -3.70
C GLU A 46 -5.29 -13.99 -2.77
N VAL A 47 -3.99 -14.22 -3.00
CA VAL A 47 -2.92 -13.59 -2.20
C VAL A 47 -2.89 -12.08 -2.40
N MET A 48 -3.04 -11.58 -3.64
CA MET A 48 -3.09 -10.14 -3.91
C MET A 48 -4.33 -9.50 -3.28
N GLU A 49 -5.51 -10.08 -3.50
CA GLU A 49 -6.78 -9.60 -2.93
C GLU A 49 -6.74 -9.60 -1.40
N ARG A 50 -6.21 -10.66 -0.80
CA ARG A 50 -6.10 -10.78 0.65
C ARG A 50 -5.17 -9.70 1.22
N PHE A 51 -4.03 -9.47 0.59
CA PHE A 51 -3.13 -8.40 0.98
C PHE A 51 -3.82 -7.04 0.91
N LEU A 52 -4.55 -6.74 -0.18
CA LEU A 52 -5.28 -5.47 -0.31
C LEU A 52 -6.30 -5.29 0.81
N GLN A 53 -7.12 -6.32 1.07
CA GLN A 53 -8.11 -6.29 2.16
C GLN A 53 -7.48 -6.09 3.54
N ASP A 54 -6.41 -6.84 3.85
CA ASP A 54 -5.74 -6.75 5.13
C ASP A 54 -5.05 -5.37 5.30
N ALA A 55 -4.40 -4.86 4.25
CA ALA A 55 -3.72 -3.57 4.27
C ALA A 55 -4.71 -2.39 4.37
N ASP A 56 -5.81 -2.41 3.60
CA ASP A 56 -6.86 -1.39 3.68
C ASP A 56 -7.45 -1.34 5.10
N LYS A 57 -7.79 -2.51 5.67
CA LYS A 57 -8.30 -2.59 7.04
C LYS A 57 -7.33 -2.00 8.06
N ILE A 58 -6.04 -2.34 7.95
CA ILE A 58 -5.00 -1.82 8.85
C ILE A 58 -4.89 -0.29 8.73
N LEU A 59 -4.83 0.24 7.50
CA LEU A 59 -4.70 1.68 7.27
C LEU A 59 -5.95 2.46 7.71
N THR A 60 -7.14 1.90 7.52
CA THR A 60 -8.39 2.47 8.06
C THR A 60 -8.36 2.50 9.60
N GLU A 61 -7.91 1.43 10.25
CA GLU A 61 -7.83 1.40 11.71
C GLU A 61 -6.81 2.41 12.25
N ILE A 62 -5.68 2.60 11.56
CA ILE A 62 -4.70 3.65 11.88
C ILE A 62 -5.34 5.04 11.76
N ALA A 63 -6.06 5.32 10.66
CA ALA A 63 -6.73 6.60 10.43
C ALA A 63 -7.77 6.92 11.53
N VAL A 64 -8.55 5.92 11.94
CA VAL A 64 -9.51 6.03 13.05
C VAL A 64 -8.79 6.34 14.38
N LEU A 65 -7.70 5.64 14.69
CA LEU A 65 -6.94 5.87 15.93
C LEU A 65 -6.31 7.26 15.99
N LEU A 66 -5.90 7.80 14.84
CA LEU A 66 -5.36 9.16 14.76
C LEU A 66 -6.45 10.23 14.69
N ASN A 67 -7.73 9.87 14.65
CA ASN A 67 -8.87 10.78 14.45
C ASN A 67 -8.63 11.70 13.23
N GLU A 68 -8.09 11.13 12.16
CA GLU A 68 -7.87 11.78 10.87
C GLU A 68 -8.57 10.91 9.82
N PRO A 69 -9.89 11.06 9.63
CA PRO A 69 -10.62 10.28 8.64
C PRO A 69 -10.08 10.54 7.24
N GLN A 70 -9.55 11.74 6.97
CA GLN A 70 -8.79 12.05 5.77
C GLN A 70 -7.37 12.40 6.16
N LEU A 71 -6.38 11.62 5.73
CA LEU A 71 -5.01 12.07 5.82
C LEU A 71 -4.85 13.21 4.81
N ASP A 72 -4.93 14.45 5.30
CA ASP A 72 -4.79 15.67 4.49
C ASP A 72 -3.32 15.80 4.05
N TYR A 73 -3.02 15.26 2.87
CA TYR A 73 -1.66 15.19 2.35
C TYR A 73 -1.05 16.56 2.07
N ASP A 74 -1.87 17.58 1.78
CA ASP A 74 -1.40 18.96 1.57
C ASP A 74 -0.85 19.56 2.88
N LYS A 75 -1.38 19.14 4.04
CA LYS A 75 -0.82 19.49 5.35
C LYS A 75 0.48 18.75 5.65
N VAL A 76 0.59 17.48 5.24
CA VAL A 76 1.81 16.69 5.48
C VAL A 76 2.98 17.18 4.62
N GLU A 77 2.73 17.60 3.38
CA GLU A 77 3.73 18.25 2.51
C GLU A 77 4.20 19.59 3.10
N GLY A 78 3.27 20.44 3.54
CA GLY A 78 3.61 21.73 4.17
C GLY A 78 4.34 21.63 5.52
N ILE A 79 4.25 20.48 6.20
CA ILE A 79 4.95 20.22 7.47
C ILE A 79 6.30 19.54 7.23
N ALA A 80 6.42 18.68 6.21
CA ALA A 80 7.70 18.18 5.74
C ALA A 80 8.60 19.32 5.23
N ASP A 81 8.02 20.27 4.48
CA ASP A 81 8.70 21.48 4.00
C ASP A 81 9.22 22.38 5.15
N GLN A 82 8.51 22.43 6.29
CA GLN A 82 8.92 23.22 7.45
C GLN A 82 9.96 22.53 8.35
N LEU A 83 10.08 21.20 8.27
CA LEU A 83 11.09 20.42 8.99
C LEU A 83 12.40 20.30 8.20
N GLU A 84 12.39 20.49 6.88
CA GLU A 84 13.60 20.44 6.05
C GLU A 84 14.34 21.80 5.99
N GLY A 85 15.10 22.08 7.05
CA GLY A 85 16.35 22.85 6.94
C GLY A 85 17.49 22.07 6.28
N CYS A 86 17.19 21.01 5.52
CA CYS A 86 18.15 20.18 4.82
C CYS A 86 17.83 20.21 3.33
N SER A 87 18.60 20.99 2.58
CA SER A 87 18.63 20.97 1.12
C SER A 87 18.90 19.55 0.63
N SER A 88 17.85 18.78 0.33
CA SER A 88 17.98 17.53 -0.42
C SER A 88 16.96 17.52 -1.55
N SER A 89 17.37 18.10 -2.67
CA SER A 89 16.74 17.93 -3.99
C SER A 89 16.84 16.48 -4.52
N SER A 90 16.78 15.46 -3.65
CA SER A 90 17.17 14.07 -3.98
C SER A 90 16.18 12.98 -3.54
N VAL A 91 15.08 13.27 -2.86
CA VAL A 91 14.02 12.28 -2.72
C VAL A 91 12.78 12.87 -3.36
N GLY A 92 12.48 12.38 -4.57
CA GLY A 92 11.32 12.82 -5.33
C GLY A 92 10.06 12.71 -4.48
N ALA A 93 9.49 13.86 -4.15
CA ALA A 93 8.11 14.00 -3.73
C ALA A 93 7.23 13.45 -4.88
N LYS A 94 7.08 12.12 -4.91
CA LYS A 94 6.12 11.46 -5.77
C LYS A 94 4.76 11.91 -5.28
N ARG A 95 4.06 12.64 -6.14
CA ARG A 95 2.65 13.02 -5.98
C ARG A 95 1.87 11.80 -5.47
N VAL A 96 1.21 11.95 -4.33
CA VAL A 96 0.29 10.93 -3.83
C VAL A 96 -0.75 10.66 -4.91
N ASN A 97 -0.97 9.39 -5.23
CA ASN A 97 -1.93 9.01 -6.25
C ASN A 97 -3.35 9.35 -5.74
N LEU A 98 -4.09 10.22 -6.45
CA LEU A 98 -5.47 10.61 -6.10
C LEU A 98 -6.39 9.40 -5.91
N SER A 99 -6.11 8.25 -6.55
CA SER A 99 -6.89 7.01 -6.34
C SER A 99 -6.89 6.54 -4.88
N CYS A 100 -5.89 6.92 -4.08
CA CYS A 100 -5.81 6.59 -2.65
C CYS A 100 -6.54 7.58 -1.76
N VAL A 101 -6.73 8.82 -2.19
CA VAL A 101 -7.43 9.85 -1.41
C VAL A 101 -8.91 9.48 -1.26
N GLU A 102 -9.53 8.92 -2.31
CA GLU A 102 -10.93 8.45 -2.27
C GLU A 102 -11.18 7.31 -1.27
N TYR A 103 -10.19 6.46 -0.99
CA TYR A 103 -10.32 5.31 -0.08
C TYR A 103 -10.32 5.71 1.41
N PHE A 104 -9.83 6.90 1.74
CA PHE A 104 -9.90 7.47 3.09
C PHE A 104 -11.18 8.31 3.28
N HIS A 105 -12.26 7.99 2.58
CA HIS A 105 -13.60 8.46 2.96
C HIS A 105 -14.31 7.38 3.77
N PRO A 106 -14.11 7.26 5.09
CA PRO A 106 -15.06 6.54 5.91
C PRO A 106 -16.37 7.34 5.90
N GLU A 107 -17.50 6.67 5.65
CA GLU A 107 -18.83 7.21 5.97
C GLU A 107 -18.87 7.47 7.49
N ALA A 108 -18.47 8.67 7.91
CA ALA A 108 -18.36 9.02 9.31
C ALA A 108 -19.76 9.17 9.91
N LYS A 109 -20.12 8.26 10.84
CA LYS A 109 -21.13 8.56 11.84
C LYS A 109 -20.48 9.48 12.88
N THR A 110 -20.83 10.76 12.81
CA THR A 110 -20.44 11.77 13.79
C THR A 110 -21.19 11.49 15.10
N GLU A 111 -20.49 10.97 16.11
CA GLU A 111 -20.89 11.17 17.49
C GLU A 111 -19.89 12.15 18.12
N GLU A 112 -20.33 13.39 18.29
CA GLU A 112 -19.64 14.41 19.08
C GLU A 112 -19.63 13.97 20.55
N GLY A 113 -18.43 13.73 21.10
CA GLY A 113 -18.27 13.56 22.54
C GLY A 113 -17.02 12.80 22.92
N ASN A 114 -16.04 13.54 23.45
CA ASN A 114 -14.73 13.07 23.95
C ASN A 114 -13.70 12.70 22.86
N GLN A 115 -12.73 13.59 22.62
CA GLN A 115 -11.54 13.24 21.84
C GLN A 115 -10.84 12.04 22.50
N PRO A 116 -10.78 10.87 21.84
CA PRO A 116 -10.09 9.72 22.41
C PRO A 116 -8.60 10.04 22.52
N VAL A 117 -7.98 9.68 23.64
CA VAL A 117 -6.53 9.65 23.75
C VAL A 117 -6.00 8.71 22.66
N VAL A 118 -5.10 9.21 21.80
CA VAL A 118 -4.52 8.41 20.72
C VAL A 118 -3.71 7.27 21.33
N ASP A 119 -4.09 6.03 20.99
CA ASP A 119 -3.33 4.83 21.38
C ASP A 119 -2.19 4.60 20.39
N PHE A 120 -1.07 5.27 20.65
CA PHE A 120 0.14 5.18 19.83
C PHE A 120 0.75 3.79 19.80
N ASP A 121 0.64 3.02 20.89
CA ASP A 121 1.19 1.67 20.93
C ASP A 121 0.38 0.73 20.01
N LYS A 122 -0.93 0.97 19.88
CA LYS A 122 -1.78 0.28 18.91
C LYS A 122 -1.48 0.67 17.46
N VAL A 123 -1.20 1.94 17.17
CA VAL A 123 -0.77 2.36 15.82
C VAL A 123 0.55 1.68 15.44
N ASP A 124 1.51 1.64 16.37
CA ASP A 124 2.78 0.93 16.19
C ASP A 124 2.57 -0.56 15.86
N ALA A 125 1.67 -1.23 16.59
CA ALA A 125 1.33 -2.64 16.34
C ALA A 125 0.72 -2.84 14.95
N LEU A 126 -0.17 -1.94 14.52
CA LEU A 126 -0.78 -1.96 13.19
C LEU A 126 0.26 -1.76 12.08
N VAL A 127 1.21 -0.85 12.25
CA VAL A 127 2.32 -0.69 11.28
C VAL A 127 3.20 -1.94 11.22
N GLN A 128 3.44 -2.63 12.34
CA GLN A 128 4.14 -3.92 12.31
C GLN A 128 3.33 -5.01 11.59
N GLN A 129 2.01 -5.03 11.73
CA GLN A 129 1.15 -5.93 10.96
C GLN A 129 1.22 -5.62 9.46
N LEU A 130 1.19 -4.33 9.08
CA LEU A 130 1.33 -3.90 7.70
C LEU A 130 2.68 -4.31 7.10
N LYS A 131 3.77 -4.18 7.87
CA LYS A 131 5.09 -4.71 7.47
C LYS A 131 5.03 -6.21 7.18
N GLY A 132 4.38 -6.97 8.07
CA GLY A 132 4.22 -8.41 7.96
C GLY A 132 3.47 -8.81 6.69
N CYS A 133 2.29 -8.22 6.45
CA CYS A 133 1.51 -8.52 5.24
C CYS A 133 2.24 -8.08 3.97
N SER A 134 2.91 -6.93 3.98
CA SER A 134 3.70 -6.43 2.84
C SER A 134 4.84 -7.38 2.48
N SER A 135 5.58 -7.86 3.49
CA SER A 135 6.67 -8.82 3.29
C SER A 135 6.17 -10.16 2.73
N SER A 136 4.98 -10.60 3.15
CA SER A 136 4.37 -11.87 2.71
C SER A 136 3.98 -11.90 1.23
N VAL A 137 3.91 -10.73 0.58
CA VAL A 137 3.65 -10.58 -0.85
C VAL A 137 4.81 -9.95 -1.61
N GLY A 138 5.96 -9.73 -0.96
CA GLY A 138 7.14 -9.12 -1.60
C GLY A 138 6.96 -7.64 -1.94
N ALA A 139 6.06 -6.91 -1.27
CA ALA A 139 5.89 -5.47 -1.38
C ALA A 139 7.04 -4.74 -0.65
N ASN A 140 8.18 -4.65 -1.32
CA ASN A 140 9.47 -4.33 -0.73
C ASN A 140 9.53 -2.93 -0.13
N LYS A 141 9.30 -1.89 -0.93
CA LYS A 141 9.36 -0.50 -0.45
C LYS A 141 8.37 -0.22 0.67
N LEU A 142 7.16 -0.77 0.59
CA LEU A 142 6.16 -0.65 1.65
C LEU A 142 6.65 -1.29 2.96
N SER A 143 7.20 -2.51 2.90
CA SER A 143 7.78 -3.19 4.07
C SER A 143 8.95 -2.39 4.67
N VAL A 144 9.82 -1.84 3.82
CA VAL A 144 10.93 -0.97 4.24
C VAL A 144 10.41 0.31 4.91
N SER A 145 9.43 1.00 4.32
CA SER A 145 8.83 2.20 4.92
C SER A 145 8.23 1.92 6.31
N CYS A 146 7.55 0.77 6.48
CA CYS A 146 7.04 0.35 7.79
C CYS A 146 8.17 0.09 8.81
N MET A 147 9.35 -0.36 8.36
CA MET A 147 10.53 -0.53 9.23
C MET A 147 11.09 0.82 9.71
N HIS A 148 11.06 1.84 8.85
CA HIS A 148 11.57 3.17 9.16
C HIS A 148 10.59 4.02 9.97
N PHE A 149 9.33 3.61 10.08
CA PHE A 149 8.28 4.32 10.81
C PHE A 149 8.70 4.85 12.18
N ARG A 150 9.28 4.00 13.04
CA ARG A 150 9.71 4.38 14.40
C ARG A 150 10.87 5.37 14.42
N ARG A 151 11.69 5.43 13.37
CA ARG A 151 12.84 6.36 13.30
C ARG A 151 12.41 7.81 13.09
N PHE A 152 11.23 8.03 12.52
CA PHE A 152 10.69 9.38 12.31
C PHE A 152 9.75 9.84 13.44
N ASN A 153 9.52 8.98 14.43
CA ASN A 153 8.51 9.16 15.47
C ASN A 153 9.16 9.43 16.85
N HIS A 154 9.87 10.56 16.98
CA HIS A 154 10.64 10.88 18.18
C HIS A 154 9.82 11.48 19.34
N SER A 155 8.59 11.96 19.10
CA SER A 155 7.83 12.75 20.07
C SER A 155 6.50 12.15 20.54
N LYS A 156 6.13 10.91 20.13
CA LYS A 156 4.80 10.31 20.37
C LYS A 156 3.68 11.37 20.21
N SER A 157 3.77 12.17 19.15
CA SER A 157 2.79 13.20 18.83
C SER A 157 1.97 12.75 17.63
N LYS A 158 0.71 13.19 17.56
CA LYS A 158 -0.16 12.92 16.42
C LYS A 158 0.49 13.38 15.10
N GLU A 159 1.10 14.55 15.10
CA GLU A 159 1.80 15.12 13.94
C GLU A 159 2.98 14.25 13.49
N GLY A 160 3.81 13.79 14.41
CA GLY A 160 4.94 12.92 14.10
C GLY A 160 4.50 11.59 13.49
N TYR A 161 3.37 11.04 13.95
CA TYR A 161 2.76 9.85 13.37
C TYR A 161 2.26 10.09 11.94
N LEU A 162 1.61 11.23 11.67
CA LEU A 162 1.12 11.56 10.32
C LEU A 162 2.27 11.70 9.31
N ILE A 163 3.33 12.42 9.69
CA ILE A 163 4.54 12.55 8.87
C ILE A 163 5.17 11.17 8.61
N ALA A 164 5.30 10.34 9.65
CA ALA A 164 5.88 9.01 9.52
C ALA A 164 5.01 8.03 8.69
N LEU A 165 3.69 8.24 8.63
CA LEU A 165 2.77 7.43 7.82
C LEU A 165 2.77 7.80 6.34
N ALA A 166 3.08 9.04 5.96
CA ALA A 166 3.01 9.46 4.56
C ALA A 166 3.84 8.60 3.59
N PRO A 167 5.10 8.24 3.89
CA PRO A 167 5.85 7.31 3.04
C PRO A 167 5.21 5.93 2.93
N ILE A 168 4.60 5.43 4.01
CA ILE A 168 3.89 4.13 4.02
C ILE A 168 2.69 4.19 3.07
N MET A 169 1.91 5.26 3.13
CA MET A 169 0.73 5.41 2.29
C MET A 169 1.10 5.54 0.81
N ASN A 170 2.14 6.31 0.48
CA ASN A 170 2.62 6.44 -0.89
C ASN A 170 3.08 5.08 -1.46
N GLU A 171 3.86 4.31 -0.70
CA GLU A 171 4.30 2.99 -1.16
C GLU A 171 3.15 1.98 -1.24
N PHE A 172 2.17 2.06 -0.34
CA PHE A 172 0.96 1.24 -0.45
C PHE A 172 0.16 1.56 -1.71
N CYS A 173 0.03 2.83 -2.07
CA CYS A 173 -0.60 3.24 -3.33
C CYS A 173 0.07 2.62 -4.55
N ASP A 174 1.40 2.65 -4.61
CA ASP A 174 2.14 2.08 -5.74
C ASP A 174 1.89 0.55 -5.86
N VAL A 175 1.90 -0.17 -4.74
CA VAL A 175 1.61 -1.62 -4.71
C VAL A 175 0.16 -1.90 -5.07
N ARG A 176 -0.79 -1.14 -4.51
CA ARG A 176 -2.22 -1.33 -4.74
C ARG A 176 -2.60 -1.11 -6.20
N ASN A 177 -2.13 -0.02 -6.80
CA ASN A 177 -2.42 0.26 -8.21
C ASN A 177 -1.85 -0.84 -9.11
N MET A 178 -0.64 -1.33 -8.81
CA MET A 178 -0.07 -2.48 -9.51
C MET A 178 -0.96 -3.72 -9.38
N PHE A 179 -1.37 -4.08 -8.16
CA PHE A 179 -2.16 -5.29 -7.91
C PHE A 179 -3.54 -5.20 -8.56
N LEU A 180 -4.24 -4.09 -8.42
CA LEU A 180 -5.54 -3.88 -9.08
C LEU A 180 -5.43 -3.99 -10.61
N THR A 181 -4.38 -3.42 -11.20
CA THR A 181 -4.14 -3.54 -12.64
C THR A 181 -3.90 -4.99 -13.05
N ILE A 182 -3.09 -5.74 -12.28
CA ILE A 182 -2.85 -7.16 -12.53
C ILE A 182 -4.16 -7.94 -12.41
N LEU A 183 -4.91 -7.78 -11.32
CA LEU A 183 -6.18 -8.46 -11.07
C LEU A 183 -7.18 -8.23 -12.22
N GLN A 184 -7.33 -6.99 -12.68
CA GLN A 184 -8.18 -6.64 -13.82
C GLN A 184 -7.72 -7.32 -15.11
N MET A 185 -6.42 -7.35 -15.39
CA MET A 185 -5.88 -8.04 -16.55
C MET A 185 -6.05 -9.57 -16.45
N GLU A 186 -5.94 -10.13 -15.25
CA GLU A 186 -6.18 -11.56 -15.00
C GLU A 186 -7.63 -11.95 -15.24
N GLU A 187 -8.58 -11.13 -14.80
CA GLU A 187 -10.00 -11.32 -15.08
C GLU A 187 -10.28 -11.32 -16.59
N GLN A 188 -9.65 -10.42 -17.35
CA GLN A 188 -9.76 -10.41 -18.82
C GLN A 188 -9.19 -11.68 -19.46
N VAL A 189 -8.03 -12.16 -18.97
CA VAL A 189 -7.43 -13.43 -19.44
C VAL A 189 -8.37 -14.61 -19.16
N ASP A 190 -9.06 -14.58 -18.02
CA ASP A 190 -9.96 -15.64 -17.60
C ASP A 190 -11.28 -15.61 -18.39
N ALA A 191 -11.82 -14.42 -18.67
CA ALA A 191 -12.99 -14.24 -19.54
C ALA A 191 -12.75 -14.69 -20.99
N LEU A 192 -11.50 -14.62 -21.48
CA LEU A 192 -11.07 -15.11 -22.79
C LEU A 192 -10.79 -16.64 -22.81
N GLY A 193 -10.78 -17.28 -21.64
CA GLY A 193 -10.62 -18.73 -21.54
C GLY A 193 -11.89 -19.49 -21.96
N PRO A 194 -11.76 -20.76 -22.36
CA PRO A 194 -12.92 -21.60 -22.65
C PRO A 194 -13.80 -21.76 -21.40
N LYS A 195 -15.06 -21.34 -21.50
CA LYS A 195 -16.11 -21.61 -20.50
C LYS A 195 -16.55 -23.06 -20.68
N TYR A 196 -16.08 -23.96 -19.83
CA TYR A 196 -16.57 -25.34 -19.76
C TYR A 196 -17.68 -25.44 -18.72
#